data_AF-A0A925C7N3-F1
#
_entry.id   AF-A0A925C7N3-F1
#
_cell.length_a   1.000
_cell.length_b   1.000
_cell.length_c   1.000
_cell.angle_alpha   90.00
_cell.angle_beta   90.00
_cell.angle_gamma   90.00
#
_symmetry.space_group_name_H-M   'P 1'
#
loop_
_entity.id
_entity.type
_entity.pdbx_description
1 polymer ?
#
loop_
_entity_poly.entity_id
_entity_poly.type
_entity_poly.pdbx_seq_one_letter_code
_entity_poly.pdbx_strand_id
1 'polypeptide(L)'
;MITPARAAASYQRARDLPRLLPLWPHEIDTASIAEHARLLARMRRALRMERQRGIAGHWTYDLARHAQLLCAYRAETAAYGRRLKPGL
;
A
#
# COMPACT_ATOMS: atom_id res chain seq x y z
N MET A 1 7.06 10.46 -19.65
CA MET A 1 7.92 9.91 -18.58
C MET A 1 7.31 10.29 -17.24
N ILE A 2 6.78 9.34 -16.47
CA ILE A 2 6.21 9.64 -15.14
C ILE A 2 7.26 9.25 -14.10
N THR A 3 7.82 10.25 -13.42
CA THR A 3 8.85 10.10 -12.39
C THR A 3 8.26 9.42 -11.15
N PRO A 4 8.78 8.26 -10.69
CA PRO A 4 8.21 7.50 -9.58
C PRO A 4 8.40 8.17 -8.20
N ALA A 5 9.35 9.10 -8.07
CA ALA A 5 9.69 9.73 -6.80
C ALA A 5 8.64 10.73 -6.28
N ARG A 6 7.86 11.38 -7.18
CA ARG A 6 6.90 12.44 -6.77
C ARG A 6 5.61 11.89 -6.17
N ALA A 7 5.24 10.65 -6.48
CA ALA A 7 4.03 10.01 -5.95
C ALA A 7 4.19 9.54 -4.48
N ALA A 8 5.41 9.19 -4.06
CA ALA A 8 5.68 8.85 -2.66
C ALA A 8 5.52 10.06 -1.72
N ALA A 9 5.71 11.29 -2.23
CA ALA A 9 5.59 12.53 -1.45
C ALA A 9 4.14 12.96 -1.20
N SER A 10 3.14 12.39 -1.88
CA SER A 10 1.73 12.77 -1.75
C SER A 10 0.84 11.73 -1.06
N TYR A 11 1.34 10.51 -0.84
CA TYR A 11 0.58 9.45 -0.21
C TYR A 11 0.29 9.77 1.27
N GLN A 12 -0.99 9.79 1.61
CA GLN A 12 -1.49 10.00 2.96
C GLN A 12 -2.33 8.79 3.36
N ARG A 13 -1.83 8.00 4.32
CA ARG A 13 -2.45 6.72 4.73
C ARG A 13 -3.95 6.85 5.01
N ALA A 14 -4.33 7.79 5.88
CA ALA A 14 -5.73 7.98 6.29
C ALA A 14 -6.66 8.37 5.14
N ARG A 15 -6.15 9.09 4.13
CA ARG A 15 -6.92 9.57 2.97
C ARG A 15 -7.00 8.53 1.86
N ASP A 16 -5.88 7.85 1.58
CA ASP A 16 -5.71 7.08 0.36
C ASP A 16 -5.96 5.58 0.57
N LEU A 17 -5.57 5.03 1.72
CA LEU A 17 -5.65 3.61 2.00
C LEU A 17 -7.09 3.04 2.04
N PRO A 18 -8.11 3.76 2.59
CA PRO A 18 -9.50 3.29 2.59
C PRO A 18 -10.09 3.07 1.20
N ARG A 19 -9.56 3.77 0.18
CA ARG A 19 -10.00 3.64 -1.22
C ARG A 19 -9.40 2.42 -1.91
N LEU A 20 -8.31 1.88 -1.35
CA LEU A 20 -7.51 0.80 -1.96
C LEU A 20 -7.74 -0.54 -1.27
N LEU A 21 -8.13 -0.52 0.00
CA LEU A 21 -8.35 -1.71 0.82
C LEU A 21 -9.60 -1.55 1.68
N PRO A 22 -10.42 -2.61 1.83
CA PRO A 22 -11.49 -2.62 2.82
C PRO A 22 -10.86 -2.75 4.22
N LEU A 23 -10.60 -1.59 4.84
CA LEU A 23 -10.05 -1.46 6.19
C LEU A 23 -11.05 -0.74 7.09
N TRP A 24 -11.11 -1.14 8.35
CA TRP A 24 -11.76 -0.36 9.40
C TRP A 24 -10.85 0.79 9.86
N PRO A 25 -11.40 1.88 10.44
CA PRO A 25 -10.61 3.02 10.90
C PRO A 25 -9.42 2.65 11.81
N HIS A 26 -9.63 1.72 12.75
CA HIS A 26 -8.59 1.25 13.67
C HIS A 26 -7.51 0.38 13.01
N GLU A 27 -7.71 -0.08 11.77
CA GLU A 27 -6.73 -0.86 11.01
C GLU A 27 -5.83 0.05 10.16
N ILE A 28 -6.23 1.30 9.98
CA ILE A 28 -5.48 2.33 9.23
C ILE A 28 -4.39 2.91 10.14
N ASP A 29 -4.75 3.26 11.37
CA ASP A 29 -3.78 3.72 12.35
C ASP A 29 -2.98 2.53 12.90
N THR A 30 -1.66 2.59 12.74
CA THR A 30 -0.76 1.56 13.25
C THR A 30 0.07 2.15 14.39
N ALA A 31 -0.33 1.83 15.61
CA ALA A 31 0.31 2.26 16.85
C ALA A 31 1.61 1.47 17.12
N SER A 32 1.68 0.21 16.65
CA SER A 32 2.85 -0.65 16.84
C SER A 32 3.53 -1.08 15.53
N ILE A 33 4.78 -1.54 15.64
CA ILE A 33 5.51 -2.22 14.56
C ILE A 33 4.73 -3.45 14.08
N ALA A 34 4.19 -4.25 15.01
CA ALA A 34 3.46 -5.45 14.69
C ALA A 34 2.19 -5.16 13.85
N GLU A 35 1.43 -4.11 14.19
CA GLU A 35 0.28 -3.67 13.41
C GLU A 35 0.69 -3.18 12.02
N HIS A 36 1.79 -2.43 11.92
CA HIS A 36 2.31 -1.99 10.62
C HIS A 36 2.75 -3.17 9.75
N ALA A 37 3.38 -4.19 10.33
CA ALA A 37 3.73 -5.41 9.60
C ALA A 37 2.48 -6.15 9.08
N ARG A 38 1.40 -6.23 9.88
CA ARG A 38 0.12 -6.82 9.46
C ARG A 38 -0.53 -6.03 8.33
N LEU A 39 -0.48 -4.69 8.39
CA LEU A 39 -0.96 -3.83 7.31
C LEU A 39 -0.21 -4.11 6.00
N LEU A 40 1.12 -4.16 6.03
CA LEU A 40 1.94 -4.50 4.87
C LEU A 40 1.60 -5.88 4.29
N ALA A 41 1.34 -6.87 5.15
CA ALA A 41 0.93 -8.21 4.70
C ALA A 41 -0.40 -8.17 3.94
N ARG A 42 -1.39 -7.38 4.40
CA ARG A 42 -2.67 -7.18 3.70
C ARG A 42 -2.48 -6.49 2.35
N MET A 43 -1.69 -5.42 2.31
CA MET A 43 -1.37 -4.73 1.06
C MET A 43 -0.71 -5.67 0.04
N ARG A 44 0.25 -6.49 0.50
CA ARG A 44 0.92 -7.49 -0.35
C ARG A 44 -0.05 -8.53 -0.90
N ARG A 45 -1.01 -8.99 -0.08
CA ARG A 45 -2.06 -9.91 -0.53
C ARG A 45 -2.94 -9.28 -1.60
N ALA A 46 -3.36 -8.03 -1.42
CA ALA A 46 -4.17 -7.32 -2.39
C ALA A 46 -3.43 -7.07 -3.71
N LEU A 47 -2.14 -6.72 -3.68
CA LEU A 47 -1.30 -6.61 -4.88
C LEU A 47 -1.22 -7.94 -5.63
N ARG A 48 -1.05 -9.05 -4.91
CA ARG A 48 -1.02 -10.38 -5.51
C ARG A 48 -2.35 -10.69 -6.21
N MET A 49 -3.48 -10.38 -5.58
CA MET A 49 -4.81 -10.57 -6.19
C MET A 49 -4.99 -9.74 -7.45
N GLU A 50 -4.57 -8.47 -7.44
CA GLU A 50 -4.65 -7.59 -8.60
C GLU A 50 -3.78 -8.09 -9.76
N ARG A 51 -2.55 -8.51 -9.45
CA ARG A 51 -1.65 -9.12 -10.44
C ARG A 51 -2.24 -10.40 -11.05
N GLN A 52 -2.86 -11.26 -10.24
CA GLN A 52 -3.49 -12.49 -10.75
C GLN A 52 -4.67 -12.17 -11.68
N ARG A 53 -5.50 -11.19 -11.33
CA ARG A 53 -6.59 -10.71 -12.20
C ARG A 53 -6.06 -10.19 -13.53
N GLY A 54 -5.00 -9.38 -13.50
CA GLY A 54 -4.36 -8.85 -14.72
C GLY A 54 -3.79 -9.95 -15.61
N ILE A 55 -3.13 -10.95 -15.03
CA ILE A 55 -2.61 -12.12 -15.78
C ILE A 55 -3.75 -12.93 -16.40
N ALA A 56 -4.85 -13.11 -15.68
CA ALA A 56 -6.01 -13.86 -16.16
C ALA A 56 -6.88 -13.08 -17.16
N GLY A 57 -6.54 -11.84 -17.49
CA GLY A 57 -7.39 -10.96 -18.31
C GLY A 57 -8.77 -10.73 -17.69
N HIS A 58 -8.88 -10.83 -16.36
CA HIS A 58 -10.15 -10.76 -15.66
C HIS A 58 -10.77 -9.36 -15.81
N TRP A 59 -12.06 -9.29 -16.10
CA TRP A 59 -12.77 -8.04 -16.40
C TRP A 59 -12.73 -7.00 -15.26
N THR A 60 -12.56 -7.46 -14.01
CA THR A 60 -12.40 -6.57 -12.83
C THR A 60 -10.97 -6.10 -12.60
N TYR A 61 -10.03 -6.43 -13.48
CA TYR A 61 -8.66 -5.95 -13.36
C TYR A 61 -8.64 -4.43 -13.54
N ASP A 62 -8.06 -3.73 -12.57
CA ASP A 62 -7.94 -2.28 -12.62
C ASP A 62 -6.46 -1.88 -12.51
N LEU A 63 -5.90 -1.43 -13.64
CA LEU A 63 -4.51 -1.00 -13.74
C LEU A 63 -4.24 0.25 -12.88
N ALA A 64 -5.18 1.19 -12.81
CA ALA A 64 -5.03 2.42 -12.04
C ALA A 64 -5.00 2.08 -10.54
N ARG A 65 -5.93 1.23 -10.09
CA ARG A 65 -5.96 0.70 -8.72
C ARG A 65 -4.68 -0.07 -8.38
N HIS A 66 -4.18 -0.90 -9.30
CA HIS A 66 -2.93 -1.63 -9.11
C HIS A 66 -1.74 -0.68 -8.89
N ALA A 67 -1.60 0.34 -9.74
CA ALA A 67 -0.53 1.33 -9.63
C ALA A 67 -0.59 2.13 -8.31
N GLN A 68 -1.79 2.55 -7.91
CA GLN A 68 -2.01 3.27 -6.65
C GLN A 68 -1.68 2.39 -5.43
N LEU A 69 -2.13 1.13 -5.42
CA LEU A 69 -1.82 0.18 -4.35
C LEU A 69 -0.32 -0.11 -4.26
N LEU A 70 0.38 -0.20 -5.40
CA LEU A 70 1.83 -0.39 -5.44
C LEU A 70 2.58 0.82 -4.89
N CYS A 71 2.13 2.03 -5.24
CA CYS A 71 2.70 3.27 -4.72
C CYS A 71 2.54 3.37 -3.20
N ALA A 72 1.33 3.14 -2.69
CA ALA A 72 1.04 3.10 -1.26
C ALA A 72 1.90 2.05 -0.53
N TYR A 73 2.00 0.83 -1.08
CA TYR A 73 2.80 -0.24 -0.47
C TYR A 73 4.28 0.11 -0.35
N ARG A 74 4.85 0.77 -1.36
CA ARG A 74 6.25 1.23 -1.32
C ARG A 74 6.45 2.30 -0.25
N ALA A 75 5.53 3.26 -0.16
CA ALA A 75 5.59 4.31 0.87
C ALA A 75 5.50 3.72 2.28
N GLU A 76 4.58 2.79 2.52
CA GLU A 76 4.44 2.12 3.81
C GLU A 76 5.65 1.24 4.15
N THR A 77 6.22 0.52 3.17
CA THR A 77 7.42 -0.29 3.39
C THR A 77 8.61 0.58 3.80
N ALA A 78 8.78 1.75 3.17
CA ALA A 78 9.82 2.70 3.56
C ALA A 78 9.57 3.28 4.96
N ALA A 79 8.32 3.62 5.29
CA ALA A 79 7.94 4.09 6.62
C ALA A 79 8.16 3.03 7.70
N TYR A 80 7.87 1.76 7.41
CA TYR A 80 8.13 0.63 8.28
C TYR A 80 9.63 0.44 8.52
N GLY A 81 10.44 0.50 7.46
CA GLY A 81 11.90 0.44 7.56
C GLY A 81 12.49 1.53 8.45
N ARG A 82 12.00 2.78 8.32
CA ARG A 82 12.41 3.88 9.21
C ARG A 82 12.02 3.62 10.67
N ARG A 83 10.82 3.10 10.92
CA ARG A 83 10.36 2.75 12.28
C ARG A 83 11.21 1.63 12.91
N LEU A 84 11.73 0.69 12.13
CA LEU A 84 12.64 -0.35 12.61
C LEU A 84 14.07 0.15 12.89
N LYS A 85 14.47 1.29 12.30
CA LYS A 85 15.79 1.91 12.47
C LYS A 85 15.65 3.37 12.91
N PRO A 86 15.21 3.64 14.15
CA PRO A 86 15.17 5.00 14.66
C PRO A 86 16.61 5.48 14.95
N GLY A 87 17.22 6.27 14.06
CA GLY A 87 18.53 6.88 14.32
C GLY A 87 19.54 6.94 13.16
N LEU A 88 19.09 6.88 11.91
CA LEU A 88 19.90 7.21 10.72
C LEU A 88 19.34 8.46 10.05
#